data_AF-A0A8C3NAD1-F1
#
_entry.id   AF-A0A8C3NAD1-F1
#
_cell.length_a   1.000
_cell.length_b   1.000
_cell.length_c   1.000
_cell.angle_alpha   90.00
_cell.angle_beta   90.00
_cell.angle_gamma   90.00
#
_symmetry.space_group_name_H-M   'P 1'
#
loop_
_entity.id
_entity.type
_entity.pdbx_description
1 polymer ?
#
loop_
_entity_poly.entity_id
_entity_poly.type
_entity_poly.pdbx_seq_one_letter_code
_entity_poly.pdbx_strand_id
1 'polypeptide(L)'
;MVLSFPAGITRHFANNPAPAVLTFRVLNFNRLEHVLPNPQLLCCDSVQSDSSSKEFWVNMPNLMTHLKKVSEQKPQATYYNVDMLKYQVSAQGIQSTPLNLAVSWRCDPASTDLRIDYKYNTEAMTTPVALNNVQFLVPVDGGVTKLQAVLPPAVWNAEQQRILWKIPDISQKSENGGVGSLLARFQLSEGPSSPAPLAVQFTSEGSTLSSCDIELVGAGYRFSLIKKRFAAGKYLADN
;
A
#
# COMPACT_ATOMS: atom_id res chain seq x y z
N MET A 1 3.05 5.50 -9.46
CA MET A 1 2.16 5.21 -10.61
C MET A 1 2.99 4.60 -11.73
N VAL A 2 2.50 3.51 -12.32
CA VAL A 2 3.19 2.75 -13.37
C VAL A 2 2.26 2.60 -14.57
N LEU A 3 2.79 2.77 -15.78
CA LEU A 3 2.11 2.37 -17.01
C LEU A 3 2.77 1.10 -17.57
N SER A 4 1.95 0.13 -17.94
CA SER A 4 2.39 -1.15 -18.48
C SER A 4 2.08 -1.23 -19.95
N PHE A 5 3.10 -1.48 -20.77
CA PHE A 5 2.99 -1.56 -22.21
C PHE A 5 3.08 -3.01 -22.69
N PRO A 6 2.19 -3.49 -23.56
CA PRO A 6 2.29 -4.84 -24.10
C PRO A 6 3.53 -4.98 -24.97
N ALA A 7 4.18 -6.14 -24.94
CA ALA A 7 5.44 -6.37 -25.65
C ALA A 7 5.36 -6.03 -27.14
N GLY A 8 4.22 -6.28 -27.79
CA GLY A 8 3.98 -5.98 -29.20
C GLY A 8 4.06 -4.48 -29.57
N ILE A 9 4.00 -3.56 -28.60
CA ILE A 9 4.06 -2.11 -28.91
C ILE A 9 5.42 -1.71 -29.49
N THR A 10 6.51 -2.40 -29.14
CA THR A 10 7.86 -2.08 -29.63
C THR A 10 7.95 -2.25 -31.14
N ARG A 11 7.28 -3.28 -31.67
CA ARG A 11 7.20 -3.54 -33.11
C ARG A 11 6.35 -2.49 -33.84
N HIS A 12 5.26 -2.05 -33.21
CA HIS A 12 4.44 -0.95 -33.74
C HIS A 12 5.24 0.36 -33.80
N PHE A 13 5.98 0.69 -32.74
CA PHE A 13 6.86 1.87 -32.70
C PHE A 13 8.03 1.79 -33.67
N ALA A 14 8.61 0.61 -33.92
CA ALA A 14 9.66 0.44 -34.92
C ALA A 14 9.16 0.76 -36.35
N ASN A 15 7.87 0.50 -36.62
CA ASN A 15 7.26 0.71 -37.94
C ASN A 15 6.54 2.06 -38.07
N ASN A 16 6.44 2.84 -36.99
CA ASN A 16 5.81 4.15 -36.98
C ASN A 16 6.73 5.18 -36.28
N PRO A 17 7.53 5.95 -37.03
CA PRO A 17 8.50 6.89 -36.47
C PRO A 17 7.86 8.13 -35.81
N ALA A 18 6.57 8.40 -36.07
CA ALA A 18 5.83 9.51 -35.49
C ALA A 18 4.48 9.01 -34.91
N PRO A 19 4.53 8.19 -33.84
CA PRO A 19 3.31 7.70 -33.21
C PRO A 19 2.51 8.85 -32.57
N ALA A 20 1.21 8.65 -32.38
CA ALA A 20 0.40 9.56 -31.59
C ALA A 20 1.05 9.80 -30.21
N VAL A 21 0.99 11.03 -29.72
CA VAL A 21 1.57 11.37 -28.41
C VAL A 21 0.70 10.74 -27.32
N LEU A 22 1.34 9.99 -26.40
CA LEU A 22 0.65 9.47 -25.23
C LEU A 22 0.47 10.59 -24.22
N THR A 23 -0.77 10.99 -24.00
CA THR A 23 -1.15 12.01 -23.02
C THR A 23 -2.13 11.41 -22.03
N PHE A 24 -1.93 11.71 -20.76
CA PHE A 24 -2.84 11.31 -19.71
C PHE A 24 -3.04 12.43 -18.68
N ARG A 25 -4.19 12.39 -18.03
CA ARG A 25 -4.54 13.30 -16.95
C ARG A 25 -4.75 12.54 -15.66
N VAL A 26 -4.13 13.02 -14.59
CA VAL A 26 -4.38 12.52 -13.24
C VAL A 26 -5.48 13.35 -12.61
N LEU A 27 -6.55 12.69 -12.18
CA LEU A 27 -7.70 13.29 -11.51
C LEU A 27 -7.50 13.27 -9.98
N ASN A 28 -8.19 14.18 -9.28
CA ASN A 28 -8.03 14.42 -7.84
C ASN A 28 -6.56 14.69 -7.46
N PHE A 29 -5.86 15.46 -8.29
CA PHE A 29 -4.44 15.75 -8.14
C PHE A 29 -4.12 16.58 -6.90
N ASN A 30 -5.06 17.42 -6.44
CA ASN A 30 -4.98 18.20 -5.20
C ASN A 30 -4.81 17.35 -3.92
N ARG A 31 -5.06 16.03 -3.99
CA ARG A 31 -4.83 15.10 -2.88
C ARG A 31 -3.35 14.72 -2.72
N LEU A 32 -2.49 15.11 -3.66
CA LEU A 32 -1.07 14.81 -3.67
C LEU A 32 -0.27 16.03 -3.20
N GLU A 33 0.63 15.84 -2.22
CA GLU A 33 1.45 16.93 -1.67
C GLU A 33 2.79 17.05 -2.41
N HIS A 34 3.50 15.93 -2.52
CA HIS A 34 4.78 15.86 -3.22
C HIS A 34 4.64 14.94 -4.41
N VAL A 35 4.86 15.46 -5.62
CA VAL A 35 4.79 14.69 -6.87
C VAL A 35 6.10 14.84 -7.63
N LEU A 36 6.69 13.70 -8.00
CA LEU A 36 7.92 13.59 -8.78
C LEU A 36 7.60 12.86 -10.09
N PRO A 37 7.38 13.60 -11.19
CA PRO A 37 7.28 13.02 -12.52
C PRO A 37 8.60 12.42 -12.98
N ASN A 38 8.56 11.38 -13.81
CA ASN A 38 9.77 10.83 -14.43
C ASN A 38 10.38 11.88 -15.38
N PRO A 39 11.56 12.46 -15.05
CA PRO A 39 12.10 13.59 -15.79
C PRO A 39 12.59 13.24 -17.19
N GLN A 40 12.81 11.94 -17.47
CA GLN A 40 13.22 11.48 -18.79
C GLN A 40 12.02 11.24 -19.71
N LEU A 41 10.84 10.97 -19.15
CA LEU A 41 9.69 10.49 -19.92
C LEU A 41 8.51 11.44 -19.93
N LEU A 42 8.36 12.32 -18.94
CA LEU A 42 7.18 13.17 -18.80
C LEU A 42 7.51 14.64 -18.96
N CYS A 43 6.63 15.33 -19.68
CA CYS A 43 6.52 16.76 -19.75
C CYS A 43 5.17 17.18 -19.13
N CYS A 44 5.13 18.30 -18.43
CA CYS A 44 3.90 18.90 -17.91
C CYS A 44 4.02 20.42 -17.90
N ASP A 45 2.91 21.13 -18.06
CA ASP A 45 2.91 22.58 -18.00
C ASP A 45 3.10 23.04 -16.55
N SER A 46 3.93 24.06 -16.38
CA SER A 46 4.11 24.74 -15.09
C SER A 46 2.95 25.69 -14.76
N VAL A 47 2.18 26.09 -15.77
CA VAL A 47 1.08 27.06 -15.68
C VAL A 47 -0.25 26.32 -15.78
N GLN A 48 -0.60 25.53 -14.77
CA GLN A 48 -1.92 24.89 -14.70
C GLN A 48 -2.78 25.56 -13.64
N SER A 49 -3.97 26.02 -14.05
CA SER A 49 -4.92 26.76 -13.21
C SER A 49 -5.87 25.85 -12.42
N ASP A 50 -6.06 24.60 -12.84
CA ASP A 50 -6.90 23.62 -12.16
C ASP A 50 -6.08 22.86 -11.12
N SER A 51 -6.47 22.97 -9.85
CA SER A 51 -5.82 22.25 -8.75
C SER A 51 -6.25 20.78 -8.69
N SER A 52 -7.40 20.43 -9.26
CA SER A 52 -8.02 19.11 -9.11
C SER A 52 -7.55 18.10 -10.15
N SER A 53 -6.93 18.53 -11.25
CA SER A 53 -6.41 17.65 -12.28
C SER A 53 -5.08 18.14 -12.85
N LYS A 54 -4.22 17.20 -13.28
CA LYS A 54 -2.93 17.53 -13.91
C LYS A 54 -2.67 16.67 -15.13
N GLU A 55 -2.30 17.31 -16.24
CA GLU A 55 -2.04 16.64 -17.52
C GLU A 55 -0.54 16.43 -17.72
N PHE A 56 -0.18 15.29 -18.30
CA PHE A 56 1.18 14.90 -18.61
C PHE A 56 1.26 14.39 -20.05
N TRP A 57 2.25 14.88 -20.81
CA TRP A 57 2.58 14.37 -22.14
C TRP A 57 3.87 13.55 -22.06
N VAL A 58 3.86 12.38 -22.70
CA VAL A 58 5.02 11.49 -22.72
C VAL A 58 5.97 11.89 -23.84
N ASN A 59 7.26 12.00 -23.53
CA ASN A 59 8.33 12.13 -24.50
C ASN A 59 8.46 10.79 -25.27
N MET A 60 7.77 10.71 -26.41
CA MET A 60 7.68 9.49 -27.23
C MET A 60 9.05 8.96 -27.68
N PRO A 61 10.01 9.79 -28.16
CA PRO A 61 11.36 9.31 -28.47
C PRO A 61 12.06 8.60 -27.31
N ASN A 62 12.00 9.18 -26.10
CA ASN A 62 12.60 8.58 -24.92
C ASN A 62 11.87 7.31 -24.48
N LEU A 63 10.52 7.29 -24.57
CA LEU A 63 9.72 6.10 -24.29
C LEU A 63 10.07 4.95 -25.24
N MET A 64 10.13 5.21 -26.55
CA MET A 64 10.46 4.20 -27.57
C MET A 64 11.86 3.62 -27.34
N THR A 65 12.84 4.49 -27.07
CA THR A 65 14.21 4.08 -26.74
C THR A 65 14.25 3.22 -25.48
N HIS A 66 13.53 3.62 -24.44
CA HIS A 66 13.43 2.89 -23.18
C HIS A 66 12.80 1.50 -23.39
N LEU A 67 11.64 1.43 -24.05
CA LEU A 67 10.94 0.16 -24.31
C LEU A 67 11.76 -0.77 -25.19
N LYS A 68 12.45 -0.26 -26.21
CA LYS A 68 13.39 -1.05 -27.02
C LYS A 68 14.46 -1.69 -26.15
N LYS A 69 15.15 -0.89 -25.32
CA LYS A 69 16.19 -1.39 -24.40
C LYS A 69 15.66 -2.44 -23.43
N VAL A 70 14.49 -2.22 -22.82
CA VAL A 70 13.90 -3.19 -21.89
C VAL A 70 13.48 -4.46 -22.63
N SER A 71 13.00 -4.36 -23.87
CA SER A 71 12.64 -5.54 -24.68
C SER A 71 13.84 -6.39 -25.06
N GLU A 72 14.99 -5.78 -25.35
CA GLU A 72 16.24 -6.48 -25.62
C GLU A 72 16.77 -7.19 -24.37
N GLN A 73 16.63 -6.56 -23.19
CA GLN A 73 17.02 -7.15 -21.92
C GLN A 73 16.07 -8.26 -21.45
N LYS A 74 14.77 -8.15 -21.77
CA LYS A 74 13.72 -9.06 -21.31
C LYS A 74 12.79 -9.46 -22.47
N PRO A 75 13.29 -10.25 -23.44
CA PRO A 75 12.54 -10.56 -24.67
C PRO A 75 11.31 -11.45 -24.43
N GLN A 76 11.28 -12.20 -23.33
CA GLN A 76 10.18 -13.11 -22.97
C GLN A 76 9.08 -12.43 -22.13
N ALA A 77 9.24 -11.15 -21.76
CA ALA A 77 8.22 -10.45 -20.98
C ALA A 77 7.01 -10.10 -21.85
N THR A 78 5.80 -10.35 -21.34
CA THR A 78 4.54 -10.00 -22.02
C THR A 78 4.19 -8.52 -21.90
N TYR A 79 4.68 -7.86 -20.84
CA TYR A 79 4.49 -6.44 -20.58
C TYR A 79 5.77 -5.78 -20.05
N TYR A 80 5.96 -4.51 -20.38
CA TYR A 80 7.02 -3.66 -19.86
C TYR A 80 6.43 -2.58 -18.95
N ASN A 81 6.82 -2.59 -17.68
CA ASN A 81 6.38 -1.63 -16.68
C ASN A 81 7.29 -0.41 -16.69
N VAL A 82 6.69 0.78 -16.76
CA VAL A 82 7.40 2.06 -16.80
C VAL A 82 6.87 2.95 -15.67
N ASP A 83 7.77 3.33 -14.76
CA ASP A 83 7.46 4.25 -13.67
C ASP A 83 7.23 5.66 -14.21
N MET A 84 6.01 6.18 -14.02
CA MET A 84 5.60 7.49 -14.53
C MET A 84 5.68 8.57 -13.45
N LEU A 85 5.03 8.34 -12.29
CA LEU A 85 4.98 9.29 -11.20
C LEU A 85 5.34 8.61 -9.88
N LYS A 86 6.13 9.27 -9.04
CA LYS A 86 6.19 9.00 -7.60
C LYS A 86 5.44 10.12 -6.89
N TYR A 87 4.68 9.78 -5.85
CA TYR A 87 3.90 10.79 -5.14
C TYR A 87 3.73 10.45 -3.65
N GLN A 88 3.44 11.49 -2.87
CA GLN A 88 2.98 11.41 -1.48
C GLN A 88 1.56 11.95 -1.40
N VAL A 89 0.72 11.27 -0.63
CA VAL A 89 -0.70 11.59 -0.46
C VAL A 89 -0.85 12.42 0.81
N SER A 90 -1.65 13.48 0.74
CA SER A 90 -2.01 14.26 1.93
C SER A 90 -2.82 13.41 2.90
N ALA A 91 -2.44 13.41 4.17
CA ALA A 91 -3.07 12.60 5.21
C ALA A 91 -3.47 13.44 6.42
N GLN A 92 -4.68 13.21 6.92
CA GLN A 92 -5.29 13.91 8.07
C GLN A 92 -5.34 12.98 9.29
N GLY A 93 -4.17 12.53 9.74
CA GLY A 93 -4.03 11.68 10.92
C GLY A 93 -4.84 10.37 10.80
N ILE A 94 -5.53 10.01 11.88
CA ILE A 94 -6.26 8.73 12.03
C ILE A 94 -7.44 8.55 11.06
N GLN A 95 -7.94 9.65 10.45
CA GLN A 95 -9.02 9.54 9.47
C GLN A 95 -8.51 9.03 8.11
N SER A 96 -7.20 9.20 7.84
CA SER A 96 -6.56 8.72 6.61
C SER A 96 -5.93 7.33 6.73
N THR A 97 -6.04 6.69 7.90
CA THR A 97 -5.52 5.34 8.14
C THR A 97 -6.62 4.31 7.91
N PRO A 98 -6.41 3.27 7.05
CA PRO A 98 -7.44 2.29 6.74
C PRO A 98 -7.71 1.28 7.87
N LEU A 99 -6.81 1.17 8.85
CA LEU A 99 -6.97 0.30 10.02
C LEU A 99 -6.50 1.01 11.29
N ASN A 100 -7.44 1.52 12.07
CA ASN A 100 -7.10 2.21 13.31
C ASN A 100 -6.70 1.19 14.37
N LEU A 101 -5.69 1.51 15.18
CA LEU A 101 -5.11 0.63 16.18
C LEU A 101 -5.07 1.33 17.53
N ALA A 102 -5.31 0.57 18.60
CA ALA A 102 -5.00 0.94 19.97
C ALA A 102 -4.38 -0.26 20.67
N VAL A 103 -3.29 -0.05 21.38
CA VAL A 103 -2.54 -1.11 22.07
C VAL A 103 -2.51 -0.80 23.54
N SER A 104 -2.65 -1.82 24.39
CA SER A 104 -2.57 -1.69 25.85
C SER A 104 -1.78 -2.84 26.42
N TRP A 105 -0.87 -2.50 27.32
CA TRP A 105 0.00 -3.44 28.02
C TRP A 105 -0.22 -3.34 29.53
N ARG A 106 -0.24 -4.50 30.20
CA ARG A 106 -0.08 -4.61 31.65
C ARG A 106 1.06 -5.57 31.93
N CYS A 107 2.19 -5.02 32.37
CA CYS A 107 3.43 -5.74 32.60
C CYS A 107 3.65 -5.94 34.11
N ASP A 108 3.32 -7.13 34.61
CA ASP A 108 3.59 -7.55 35.98
C ASP A 108 4.92 -8.35 36.04
N PRO A 109 5.56 -8.48 37.21
CA PRO A 109 6.83 -9.20 37.32
C PRO A 109 6.80 -10.66 36.83
N ALA A 110 5.67 -11.35 36.95
CA ALA A 110 5.51 -12.76 36.58
C ALA A 110 4.66 -12.97 35.32
N SER A 111 3.99 -11.93 34.81
CA SER A 111 3.08 -12.05 33.67
C SER A 111 2.90 -10.75 32.91
N THR A 112 2.66 -10.87 31.60
CA THR A 112 2.30 -9.75 30.74
C THR A 112 0.97 -9.99 30.07
N ASP A 113 0.05 -9.03 30.17
CA ASP A 113 -1.19 -8.98 29.42
C ASP A 113 -1.08 -7.97 28.28
N LEU A 114 -1.42 -8.41 27.07
CA LEU A 114 -1.44 -7.61 25.85
C LEU A 114 -2.86 -7.57 25.30
N ARG A 115 -3.33 -6.36 25.01
CA ARG A 115 -4.59 -6.11 24.28
C ARG A 115 -4.32 -5.19 23.09
N ILE A 116 -4.83 -5.59 21.93
CA ILE A 116 -4.79 -4.81 20.69
C ILE A 116 -6.22 -4.67 20.20
N ASP A 117 -6.74 -3.45 20.16
CA ASP A 117 -8.02 -3.14 19.54
C ASP A 117 -7.75 -2.61 18.12
N TYR A 118 -8.51 -3.09 17.14
CA TYR A 118 -8.45 -2.61 15.77
C TYR A 118 -9.83 -2.23 15.24
N LYS A 119 -9.87 -1.22 14.36
CA LYS A 119 -11.09 -0.75 13.70
C LYS A 119 -10.82 -0.47 12.23
N TYR A 120 -11.51 -1.20 11.35
CA TYR A 120 -11.55 -0.92 9.93
C TYR A 120 -12.14 0.48 9.67
N ASN A 121 -11.43 1.30 8.91
CA ASN A 121 -11.83 2.67 8.60
C ASN A 121 -12.17 2.81 7.13
N THR A 122 -13.46 2.98 6.85
CA THR A 122 -13.98 3.08 5.48
C THR A 122 -13.75 4.46 4.87
N GLU A 123 -13.62 5.49 5.69
CA GLU A 123 -13.46 6.88 5.27
C GLU A 123 -12.05 7.16 4.72
N ALA A 124 -11.08 6.31 5.07
CA ALA A 124 -9.72 6.39 4.55
C ALA A 124 -9.59 5.97 3.07
N MET A 125 -10.65 5.40 2.48
CA MET A 125 -10.64 4.86 1.12
C MET A 125 -11.74 5.49 0.27
N THR A 126 -11.47 5.72 -1.01
CA THR A 126 -12.47 6.24 -1.96
C THR A 126 -13.63 5.29 -2.16
N THR A 127 -13.30 4.00 -2.31
CA THR A 127 -14.26 2.91 -2.38
C THR A 127 -13.81 1.88 -1.34
N PRO A 128 -14.59 1.62 -0.28
CA PRO A 128 -14.22 0.67 0.74
C PRO A 128 -13.98 -0.72 0.15
N VAL A 129 -12.81 -1.29 0.44
CA VAL A 129 -12.37 -2.62 -0.03
C VAL A 129 -11.68 -3.34 1.12
N ALA A 130 -11.74 -4.67 1.12
CA ALA A 130 -11.14 -5.46 2.18
C ALA A 130 -9.63 -5.22 2.30
N LEU A 131 -9.14 -5.28 3.55
CA LEU A 131 -7.72 -5.46 3.85
C LEU A 131 -7.47 -6.96 3.93
N ASN A 132 -6.54 -7.46 3.13
CA ASN A 132 -6.21 -8.86 3.01
C ASN A 132 -4.86 -9.19 3.62
N ASN A 133 -4.73 -10.44 4.08
CA ASN A 133 -3.52 -10.98 4.68
C ASN A 133 -3.04 -10.11 5.86
N VAL A 134 -3.97 -9.72 6.73
CA VAL A 134 -3.66 -8.83 7.85
C VAL A 134 -2.85 -9.61 8.88
N GLN A 135 -1.69 -9.07 9.26
CA GLN A 135 -0.80 -9.68 10.24
C GLN A 135 -0.52 -8.69 11.35
N PHE A 136 -0.63 -9.13 12.60
CA PHE A 136 -0.27 -8.36 13.78
C PHE A 136 0.90 -9.05 14.46
N LEU A 137 2.03 -8.35 14.56
CA LEU A 137 3.28 -8.89 15.08
C LEU A 137 3.76 -8.02 16.24
N VAL A 138 4.01 -8.63 17.40
CA VAL A 138 4.47 -7.92 18.58
C VAL A 138 5.60 -8.70 19.26
N PRO A 139 6.79 -8.12 19.45
CA PRO A 139 7.82 -8.68 20.31
C PRO A 139 7.39 -8.67 21.78
N VAL A 140 7.71 -9.71 22.54
CA VAL A 140 7.46 -9.78 23.99
C VAL A 140 8.71 -10.32 24.66
N ASP A 141 9.33 -9.50 25.51
CA ASP A 141 10.51 -9.83 26.29
C ASP A 141 10.13 -10.34 27.71
N GLY A 142 11.12 -10.48 28.60
CA GLY A 142 10.93 -10.95 29.97
C GLY A 142 11.00 -12.47 30.15
N GLY A 143 11.64 -13.18 29.21
CA GLY A 143 11.80 -14.64 29.29
C GLY A 143 10.46 -15.37 29.28
N VAL A 144 9.70 -15.25 28.17
CA VAL A 144 8.39 -15.88 28.05
C VAL A 144 8.53 -17.40 28.13
N THR A 145 7.95 -17.99 29.18
CA THR A 145 7.95 -19.45 29.40
C THR A 145 6.70 -20.12 28.87
N LYS A 146 5.57 -19.41 28.87
CA LYS A 146 4.27 -19.95 28.44
C LYS A 146 3.31 -18.86 27.98
N LEU A 147 2.60 -19.12 26.88
CA LEU A 147 1.42 -18.36 26.48
C LEU A 147 0.18 -18.98 27.17
N GLN A 148 -0.36 -18.30 28.18
CA GLN A 148 -1.42 -18.84 29.05
C GLN A 148 -2.81 -18.70 28.44
N ALA A 149 -3.11 -17.55 27.85
CA ALA A 149 -4.38 -17.26 27.20
C ALA A 149 -4.11 -16.49 25.91
N VAL A 150 -4.88 -16.80 24.86
CA VAL A 150 -4.77 -16.12 23.58
C VAL A 150 -6.10 -16.18 22.84
N LEU A 151 -6.58 -15.03 22.35
CA LEU A 151 -7.82 -14.93 21.60
C LEU A 151 -7.75 -13.76 20.62
N PRO A 152 -8.01 -13.95 19.31
CA PRO A 152 -8.14 -15.23 18.60
C PRO A 152 -6.81 -16.02 18.59
N PRO A 153 -6.78 -17.26 18.07
CA PRO A 153 -5.55 -18.05 17.99
C PRO A 153 -4.39 -17.29 17.34
N ALA A 154 -3.20 -17.44 17.92
CA ALA A 154 -1.96 -16.82 17.46
C ALA A 154 -0.81 -17.83 17.45
N VAL A 155 0.27 -17.47 16.78
CA VAL A 155 1.51 -18.25 16.78
C VAL A 155 2.56 -17.51 17.60
N TRP A 156 3.07 -18.16 18.65
CA TRP A 156 4.25 -17.71 19.38
C TRP A 156 5.51 -18.25 18.71
N ASN A 157 6.49 -17.37 18.45
CA ASN A 157 7.82 -17.75 17.98
C ASN A 157 8.84 -17.51 19.10
N ALA A 158 9.36 -18.61 19.67
CA ALA A 158 10.33 -18.57 20.76
C ALA A 158 11.74 -18.14 20.33
N GLU A 159 12.16 -18.40 19.10
CA GLU A 159 13.47 -17.98 18.59
C GLU A 159 13.56 -16.45 18.48
N GLN A 160 12.46 -15.82 18.07
CA GLN A 160 12.38 -14.38 17.82
C GLN A 160 11.61 -13.62 18.91
N GLN A 161 11.19 -14.31 19.97
CA GLN A 161 10.45 -13.78 21.12
C GLN A 161 9.29 -12.86 20.70
N ARG A 162 8.41 -13.37 19.83
CA ARG A 162 7.30 -12.57 19.27
C ARG A 162 6.05 -13.39 19.00
N ILE A 163 4.90 -12.75 19.18
CA ILE A 163 3.60 -13.30 18.86
C ILE A 163 3.09 -12.78 17.50
N LEU A 164 2.41 -13.64 16.74
CA LEU A 164 1.84 -13.34 15.43
C LEU A 164 0.38 -13.77 15.33
N TRP A 165 -0.51 -12.82 15.06
CA TRP A 165 -1.87 -13.10 14.60
C TRP A 165 -1.97 -12.93 13.09
N LYS A 166 -2.78 -13.77 12.45
CA LYS A 166 -3.13 -13.68 11.03
C LYS A 166 -4.64 -13.63 10.88
N ILE A 167 -5.14 -12.55 10.28
CA ILE A 167 -6.54 -12.39 9.91
C ILE A 167 -6.61 -12.34 8.38
N PRO A 168 -7.30 -13.31 7.71
CA PRO A 168 -7.35 -13.38 6.25
C PRO A 168 -7.89 -12.10 5.60
N ASP A 169 -8.98 -11.56 6.16
CA ASP A 169 -9.63 -10.35 5.68
C ASP A 169 -10.24 -9.51 6.81
N ILE A 170 -10.16 -8.19 6.66
CA ILE A 170 -10.87 -7.22 7.49
C ILE A 170 -11.63 -6.26 6.57
N SER A 171 -12.93 -6.17 6.75
CA SER A 171 -13.83 -5.29 5.98
C SER A 171 -15.10 -4.97 6.77
N GLN A 172 -15.96 -4.11 6.21
CA GLN A 172 -17.32 -3.87 6.74
C GLN A 172 -18.18 -5.15 6.83
N LYS A 173 -17.87 -6.19 6.03
CA LYS A 173 -18.61 -7.45 6.01
C LYS A 173 -18.06 -8.48 7.00
N SER A 174 -16.87 -8.23 7.55
CA SER A 174 -16.28 -9.08 8.56
C SER A 174 -17.07 -8.96 9.88
N GLU A 175 -16.82 -9.87 10.82
CA GLU A 175 -17.48 -9.85 12.14
C GLU A 175 -17.35 -8.46 12.79
N ASN A 176 -18.44 -8.04 13.46
CA ASN A 176 -18.56 -6.72 14.12
C ASN A 176 -18.24 -5.52 13.21
N GLY A 177 -18.42 -5.65 11.89
CA GLY A 177 -18.17 -4.57 10.93
C GLY A 177 -16.69 -4.21 10.75
N GLY A 178 -15.79 -5.15 11.06
CA GLY A 178 -14.34 -4.92 10.99
C GLY A 178 -13.75 -4.27 12.25
N VAL A 179 -14.47 -4.33 13.37
CA VAL A 179 -13.97 -3.95 14.70
C VAL A 179 -13.65 -5.21 15.50
N GLY A 180 -12.49 -5.26 16.14
CA GLY A 180 -12.13 -6.43 16.94
C GLY A 180 -11.00 -6.18 17.93
N SER A 181 -10.71 -7.21 18.71
CA SER A 181 -9.69 -7.20 19.75
C SER A 181 -8.84 -8.47 19.69
N LEU A 182 -7.54 -8.34 19.91
CA LEU A 182 -6.58 -9.42 20.09
C LEU A 182 -6.07 -9.37 21.52
N LEU A 183 -6.09 -10.50 22.20
CA LEU A 183 -5.73 -10.65 23.61
C LEU A 183 -4.68 -11.74 23.75
N ALA A 184 -3.65 -11.49 24.57
CA ALA A 184 -2.68 -12.50 24.98
C ALA A 184 -2.24 -12.29 26.42
N ARG A 185 -2.01 -13.40 27.13
CA ARG A 185 -1.38 -13.43 28.46
C ARG A 185 -0.14 -14.32 28.43
N PHE A 186 1.00 -13.76 28.80
CA PHE A 186 2.29 -14.43 28.85
C PHE A 186 2.71 -14.65 30.30
N GLN A 187 3.32 -15.82 30.57
CA GLN A 187 4.02 -16.10 31.81
C GLN A 187 5.52 -15.88 31.61
N LEU A 188 6.16 -15.20 32.56
CA LEU A 188 7.54 -14.74 32.46
C LEU A 188 8.45 -15.47 33.46
N SER A 189 9.71 -15.66 33.10
CA SER A 189 10.78 -16.05 34.05
C SER A 189 11.65 -14.89 34.48
N GLU A 190 11.76 -13.85 33.65
CA GLU A 190 12.69 -12.72 33.83
C GLU A 190 11.94 -11.39 33.63
N GLY A 191 10.71 -11.30 34.13
CA GLY A 191 9.87 -10.10 33.99
C GLY A 191 10.29 -8.92 34.87
N PRO A 192 9.62 -7.77 34.73
CA PRO A 192 8.49 -7.50 33.83
C PRO A 192 8.93 -7.31 32.37
N SER A 193 8.00 -7.50 31.43
CA SER A 193 8.23 -7.15 30.01
C SER A 193 8.26 -5.64 29.81
N SER A 194 8.99 -5.18 28.79
CA SER A 194 8.96 -3.81 28.27
C SER A 194 7.99 -3.73 27.08
N PRO A 195 7.00 -2.82 27.07
CA PRO A 195 6.12 -2.62 25.92
C PRO A 195 6.91 -2.35 24.64
N ALA A 196 6.57 -3.06 23.57
CA ALA A 196 7.19 -2.94 22.25
C ALA A 196 6.18 -2.51 21.19
N PRO A 197 6.61 -1.83 20.11
CA PRO A 197 5.73 -1.44 19.01
C PRO A 197 5.04 -2.66 18.40
N LEU A 198 3.72 -2.58 18.25
CA LEU A 198 2.96 -3.47 17.38
C LEU A 198 3.28 -3.14 15.93
N ALA A 199 3.68 -4.12 15.14
CA ALA A 199 3.80 -4.02 13.70
C ALA A 199 2.63 -4.69 12.99
N VAL A 200 2.02 -3.98 12.03
CA VAL A 200 0.90 -4.51 11.24
C VAL A 200 1.25 -4.54 9.76
N GLN A 201 0.86 -5.61 9.08
CA GLN A 201 0.96 -5.75 7.62
C GLN A 201 -0.39 -6.08 7.04
N PHE A 202 -0.69 -5.55 5.85
CA PHE A 202 -1.87 -5.89 5.07
C PHE A 202 -1.68 -5.44 3.63
N THR A 203 -2.50 -5.98 2.74
CA THR A 203 -2.59 -5.60 1.32
C THR A 203 -4.03 -5.33 0.95
N SER A 204 -4.29 -4.54 -0.07
CA SER A 204 -5.64 -4.32 -0.59
C SER A 204 -5.62 -3.99 -2.07
N GLU A 205 -6.57 -4.53 -2.82
CA GLU A 205 -6.74 -4.30 -4.25
C GLU A 205 -8.14 -3.77 -4.58
N GLY A 206 -8.25 -2.97 -5.63
CA GLY A 206 -9.51 -2.38 -6.11
C GLY A 206 -9.74 -0.93 -5.71
N SER A 207 -8.88 -0.33 -4.87
CA SER A 207 -9.04 1.05 -4.40
C SER A 207 -7.71 1.77 -4.18
N THR A 208 -7.79 3.06 -3.86
CA THR A 208 -6.64 3.92 -3.51
C THR A 208 -6.97 4.73 -2.25
N LEU A 209 -5.94 5.09 -1.47
CA LEU A 209 -6.08 6.04 -0.36
C LEU A 209 -6.13 7.51 -0.86
N SER A 210 -5.50 7.82 -2.00
CA SER A 210 -5.44 9.17 -2.53
C SER A 210 -6.71 9.64 -3.23
N SER A 211 -7.59 8.72 -3.60
CA SER A 211 -8.71 8.99 -4.53
C SER A 211 -8.28 9.45 -5.92
N CYS A 212 -6.99 9.38 -6.26
CA CYS A 212 -6.54 9.74 -7.60
C CYS A 212 -7.03 8.73 -8.62
N ASP A 213 -7.35 9.23 -9.80
CA ASP A 213 -7.62 8.40 -10.97
C ASP A 213 -6.80 8.87 -12.17
N ILE A 214 -6.89 8.12 -13.27
CA ILE A 214 -6.23 8.47 -14.51
C ILE A 214 -7.18 8.30 -15.70
N GLU A 215 -7.13 9.28 -16.61
CA GLU A 215 -7.75 9.20 -17.93
C GLU A 215 -6.71 9.45 -19.04
N LEU A 216 -6.97 8.90 -20.23
CA LEU A 216 -6.20 9.22 -21.43
C LEU A 216 -6.79 10.44 -22.12
N VAL A 217 -5.93 11.28 -22.68
CA VAL A 217 -6.31 12.47 -23.44
C VAL A 217 -5.91 12.26 -24.90
N GLY A 218 -6.84 12.54 -25.81
CA GLY A 218 -6.63 12.37 -27.25
C GLY A 218 -6.90 10.95 -27.76
N ALA A 219 -6.60 10.72 -29.04
CA ALA A 219 -6.78 9.44 -29.71
C ALA A 219 -5.45 8.68 -29.85
N GLY A 220 -5.54 7.36 -30.06
CA GLY A 220 -4.38 6.50 -30.36
C GLY A 220 -4.01 5.52 -29.25
N TYR A 221 -4.45 5.75 -28.02
CA TYR A 221 -4.26 4.84 -26.89
C TYR A 221 -5.59 4.56 -26.19
N ARG A 222 -5.67 3.41 -25.53
CA ARG A 222 -6.76 3.07 -24.61
C ARG A 222 -6.18 2.32 -23.42
N PHE A 223 -6.77 2.50 -22.24
CA PHE A 223 -6.47 1.62 -21.13
C PHE A 223 -7.12 0.26 -21.36
N SER A 224 -6.34 -0.80 -21.22
CA SER A 224 -6.87 -2.16 -21.12
C SER A 224 -7.41 -2.45 -19.71
N LEU A 225 -6.71 -1.94 -18.69
CA LEU A 225 -7.02 -2.14 -17.28
C LEU A 225 -6.36 -1.03 -16.45
N ILE A 226 -7.07 -0.53 -15.44
CA ILE A 226 -6.52 0.34 -14.40
C ILE A 226 -6.52 -0.46 -13.10
N LYS A 227 -5.34 -0.88 -12.63
CA LYS A 227 -5.19 -1.62 -11.37
C LYS A 227 -4.88 -0.65 -10.21
N LYS A 228 -5.78 -0.60 -9.24
CA LYS A 228 -5.65 0.20 -8.01
C LYS A 228 -5.36 -0.73 -6.82
N ARG A 229 -4.38 -0.39 -5.99
CA ARG A 229 -3.99 -1.18 -4.81
C ARG A 229 -3.19 -0.34 -3.83
N PHE A 230 -3.20 -0.73 -2.56
CA PHE A 230 -2.33 -0.21 -1.52
C PHE A 230 -1.92 -1.34 -0.55
N ALA A 231 -0.88 -1.09 0.24
CA ALA A 231 -0.40 -2.03 1.25
C ALA A 231 0.19 -1.25 2.43
N ALA A 232 0.21 -1.86 3.60
CA ALA A 232 0.94 -1.32 4.74
C ALA A 232 2.44 -1.26 4.44
N GLY A 233 3.03 -0.09 4.68
CA GLY A 233 4.48 0.09 4.77
C GLY A 233 4.93 -0.13 6.22
N LYS A 234 5.61 0.87 6.81
CA LYS A 234 5.87 0.91 8.25
C LYS A 234 4.58 1.30 8.99
N TYR A 235 3.80 0.31 9.41
CA TYR A 235 2.54 0.51 10.13
C TYR A 235 2.70 0.05 11.57
N LEU A 236 2.90 0.99 12.48
CA LEU A 236 3.20 0.72 13.89
C LEU A 236 2.15 1.34 14.81
N ALA A 237 1.96 0.72 15.97
CA ALA A 237 1.22 1.30 17.08
C ALA A 237 1.99 1.08 18.39
N ASP A 238 2.15 2.17 19.14
CA ASP A 238 2.75 2.19 20.48
C ASP A 238 1.65 2.37 21.54
N ASN A 239 2.02 2.19 22.81
CA ASN A 239 1.17 2.42 23.98
C ASN A 239 1.12 3.92 24.35
#